data_AF-A0A7S3K5L9-F1
#
_entry.id   AF-A0A7S3K5L9-F1
#
_cell.length_a   1.000
_cell.length_b   1.000
_cell.length_c   1.000
_cell.angle_alpha   90.00
_cell.angle_beta   90.00
_cell.angle_gamma   90.00
#
_symmetry.space_group_name_H-M   'P 1'
#
loop_
_entity.id
_entity.type
_entity.pdbx_description
1 polymer ?
#
loop_
_entity_poly.entity_id
_entity_poly.type
_entity_poly.pdbx_seq_one_letter_code
_entity_poly.pdbx_strand_id
1 'polypeptide(L)'
;INAHLLQSSNNEVAVYGSFPHEALFLGPKNDEAIGLKFTTFSSNLMKSIEDLYSDEKFQEAMASESKGYSKIGSALKKSSCFINSWNLKNYRPDVTLNSRIMIFQASSDNNDDYYSVVNSIFACQKNSVVIDSIMFNKQDSILLQQCSYLTNGIYTKTLDREEIVNFLFMDNYC
;
A
#
# COMPACT_ATOMS: atom_id res chain seq x y z
N ILE A 1 -4.57 9.56 3.76
CA ILE A 1 -5.33 9.53 2.47
C ILE A 1 -6.03 10.86 2.19
N ASN A 2 -7.02 11.29 2.98
CA ASN A 2 -7.69 12.57 2.74
C ASN A 2 -6.73 13.77 2.72
N ALA A 3 -5.77 13.83 3.65
CA ALA A 3 -4.73 14.87 3.65
C ALA A 3 -3.93 14.91 2.33
N HIS A 4 -3.53 13.74 1.81
CA HIS A 4 -2.81 13.64 0.55
C HIS A 4 -3.67 14.11 -0.64
N LEU A 5 -4.95 13.70 -0.69
CA LEU A 5 -5.87 14.15 -1.74
C LEU A 5 -6.18 15.67 -1.66
N LEU A 6 -6.07 16.29 -0.47
CA LEU A 6 -6.24 17.74 -0.30
C LEU A 6 -5.04 18.56 -0.77
N GLN A 7 -3.85 17.97 -0.80
CA GLN A 7 -2.61 18.69 -1.11
C GLN A 7 -2.55 19.15 -2.57
N SER A 8 -3.14 18.40 -3.50
CA SER A 8 -3.22 18.76 -4.91
C SER A 8 -4.41 18.08 -5.58
N SER A 9 -5.04 18.79 -6.54
CA SER A 9 -6.15 18.27 -7.33
C SER A 9 -5.78 17.09 -8.23
N ASN A 10 -4.49 16.92 -8.49
CA ASN A 10 -3.97 15.86 -9.37
C ASN A 10 -3.50 14.63 -8.58
N ASN A 11 -3.63 14.64 -7.25
CA ASN A 11 -3.23 13.52 -6.43
C ASN A 11 -4.22 12.36 -6.59
N GLU A 12 -3.68 11.18 -6.83
CA GLU A 12 -4.42 9.94 -6.92
C GLU A 12 -3.90 8.96 -5.88
N VAL A 13 -4.80 8.14 -5.36
CA VAL A 13 -4.48 7.13 -4.34
C VAL A 13 -5.07 5.81 -4.80
N ALA A 14 -4.35 4.72 -4.56
CA ALA A 14 -4.84 3.36 -4.69
C ALA A 14 -4.56 2.61 -3.39
N VAL A 15 -5.54 1.85 -2.90
CA VAL A 15 -5.44 1.07 -1.67
C VAL A 15 -5.60 -0.40 -2.00
N TYR A 16 -4.61 -1.19 -1.59
CA TYR A 16 -4.61 -2.65 -1.72
C TYR A 16 -4.57 -3.29 -0.33
N GLY A 17 -5.45 -4.26 -0.08
CA GLY A 17 -5.42 -5.12 1.08
C GLY A 17 -4.59 -6.36 0.77
N SER A 18 -3.62 -6.70 1.61
CA SER A 18 -2.86 -7.95 1.49
C SER A 18 -3.37 -8.94 2.53
N PHE A 19 -3.99 -10.01 2.03
CA PHE A 19 -4.52 -11.10 2.85
C PHE A 19 -3.69 -12.38 2.61
N PRO A 20 -3.87 -13.42 3.45
CA PRO A 20 -3.09 -14.64 3.33
C PRO A 20 -3.30 -15.33 1.97
N HIS A 21 -4.53 -15.32 1.45
CA HIS A 21 -4.87 -15.99 0.20
C HIS A 21 -4.62 -15.14 -1.04
N GLU A 22 -4.90 -13.85 -0.96
CA GLU A 22 -4.83 -12.93 -2.10
C GLU A 22 -4.60 -11.47 -1.69
N ALA A 23 -4.22 -10.65 -2.66
CA ALA A 23 -4.20 -9.21 -2.52
C ALA A 23 -5.40 -8.60 -3.24
N LEU A 24 -6.25 -7.83 -2.56
CA LEU A 24 -7.46 -7.23 -3.11
C LEU A 24 -7.32 -5.72 -3.27
N PHE A 25 -7.99 -5.17 -4.29
CA PHE A 25 -8.09 -3.72 -4.44
C PHE A 25 -9.27 -3.21 -3.60
N LEU A 26 -8.98 -2.35 -2.62
CA LEU A 26 -9.97 -1.83 -1.69
C LEU A 26 -10.58 -0.50 -2.15
N GLY A 27 -9.94 0.19 -3.10
CA GLY A 27 -10.46 1.43 -3.69
C GLY A 27 -9.36 2.41 -4.08
N PRO A 28 -9.71 3.54 -4.74
CA PRO A 28 -11.05 4.01 -5.07
C PRO A 28 -11.62 3.35 -6.34
N LYS A 29 -12.91 2.99 -6.30
CA LYS A 29 -13.69 2.68 -7.51
C LYS A 29 -14.05 4.00 -8.19
N ASN A 30 -13.81 4.12 -9.49
CA ASN A 30 -13.55 5.39 -10.17
C ASN A 30 -14.79 6.26 -10.49
N ASP A 31 -15.89 6.12 -9.75
CA ASP A 31 -17.21 6.57 -10.24
C ASP A 31 -17.75 7.89 -9.63
N GLU A 32 -17.02 8.60 -8.76
CA GLU A 32 -17.57 9.80 -8.09
C GLU A 32 -16.74 11.08 -8.24
N ALA A 33 -17.47 12.20 -8.39
CA ALA A 33 -16.96 13.56 -8.59
C ALA A 33 -16.04 14.04 -7.45
N ILE A 34 -15.00 14.80 -7.81
CA ILE A 34 -13.84 15.19 -6.98
C ILE A 34 -14.22 15.81 -5.63
N GLY A 35 -15.33 16.56 -5.55
CA GLY A 35 -15.78 17.22 -4.31
C GLY A 35 -16.47 16.31 -3.28
N LEU A 36 -17.08 15.20 -3.72
CA LEU A 36 -17.68 14.19 -2.83
C LEU A 36 -16.66 13.13 -2.37
N LYS A 37 -15.45 13.12 -2.94
CA LYS A 37 -14.45 12.08 -2.71
C LYS A 37 -14.00 11.98 -1.25
N PHE A 38 -13.96 13.06 -0.48
CA PHE A 38 -13.26 13.07 0.82
C PHE A 38 -13.98 12.30 1.95
N THR A 39 -15.24 12.61 2.19
CA THR A 39 -16.04 11.90 3.20
C THR A 39 -16.43 10.52 2.70
N THR A 40 -16.80 10.44 1.41
CA THR A 40 -17.32 9.22 0.82
C THR A 40 -16.22 8.17 0.64
N PHE A 41 -14.97 8.55 0.33
CA PHE A 41 -13.88 7.59 0.19
C PHE A 41 -13.59 6.85 1.50
N SER A 42 -13.49 7.57 2.62
CA SER A 42 -13.21 6.94 3.92
C SER A 42 -14.36 6.02 4.33
N SER A 43 -15.61 6.44 4.14
CA SER A 43 -16.76 5.58 4.42
C SER A 43 -16.85 4.38 3.46
N ASN A 44 -16.52 4.55 2.18
CA ASN A 44 -16.57 3.48 1.18
C ASN A 44 -15.46 2.46 1.38
N LEU A 45 -14.27 2.92 1.79
CA LEU A 45 -13.17 2.04 2.16
C LEU A 45 -13.54 1.22 3.40
N MET A 46 -14.08 1.87 4.45
CA MET A 46 -14.54 1.18 5.65
C MET A 46 -15.64 0.18 5.33
N LYS A 47 -16.65 0.56 4.55
CA LYS A 47 -17.69 -0.37 4.06
C LYS A 47 -17.12 -1.53 3.27
N SER A 48 -16.18 -1.28 2.35
CA SER A 48 -15.55 -2.35 1.56
C SER A 48 -14.79 -3.32 2.45
N ILE A 49 -14.15 -2.81 3.51
CA ILE A 49 -13.47 -3.65 4.50
C ILE A 49 -14.49 -4.44 5.34
N GLU A 50 -15.56 -3.80 5.81
CA GLU A 50 -16.64 -4.45 6.55
C GLU A 50 -17.33 -5.54 5.73
N ASP A 51 -17.61 -5.28 4.45
CA ASP A 51 -18.18 -6.24 3.50
C ASP A 51 -17.24 -7.44 3.31
N LEU A 52 -15.92 -7.21 3.18
CA LEU A 52 -14.92 -8.27 3.09
C LEU A 52 -14.85 -9.12 4.36
N TYR A 53 -14.89 -8.49 5.54
CA TYR A 53 -14.92 -9.22 6.81
C TYR A 53 -16.22 -10.00 7.01
N SER A 54 -17.31 -9.57 6.40
CA SER A 54 -18.62 -10.23 6.46
C SER A 54 -18.74 -11.41 5.49
N ASP A 55 -17.82 -11.53 4.52
CA ASP A 55 -17.80 -12.66 3.57
C ASP A 55 -17.32 -13.94 4.28
N GLU A 56 -18.21 -14.94 4.35
CA GLU A 56 -17.93 -16.24 4.95
C GLU A 56 -16.72 -16.93 4.29
N LYS A 57 -16.55 -16.77 2.98
CA LYS A 57 -15.39 -17.35 2.27
C LYS A 57 -14.09 -16.72 2.73
N PHE A 58 -14.09 -15.42 2.98
CA PHE A 58 -12.92 -14.71 3.47
C PHE A 58 -12.56 -15.16 4.89
N GLN A 59 -13.57 -15.34 5.76
CA GLN A 59 -13.39 -15.86 7.11
C GLN A 59 -12.86 -17.30 7.12
N GLU A 60 -13.44 -18.19 6.30
CA GLU A 60 -12.97 -19.56 6.12
C GLU A 60 -11.53 -19.60 5.60
N ALA A 61 -11.22 -18.74 4.62
CA ALA A 61 -9.88 -18.61 4.07
C ALA A 61 -8.90 -18.17 5.18
N MET A 62 -9.22 -17.11 5.93
CA MET A 62 -8.42 -16.67 7.08
C MET A 62 -8.23 -17.76 8.15
N ALA A 63 -9.24 -18.59 8.40
CA ALA A 63 -9.18 -19.68 9.38
C ALA A 63 -8.38 -20.91 8.89
N SER A 64 -8.36 -21.16 7.58
CA SER A 64 -7.68 -22.29 6.97
C SER A 64 -6.14 -22.17 6.98
N GLU A 65 -5.62 -20.94 6.98
CA GLU A 65 -4.18 -20.70 7.02
C GLU A 65 -3.65 -20.72 8.46
N SER A 66 -2.95 -21.82 8.78
CA SER A 66 -2.27 -22.04 10.07
C SER A 66 -1.16 -21.04 10.41
N LYS A 67 -0.76 -20.19 9.45
CA LYS A 67 0.34 -19.23 9.59
C LYS A 67 -0.19 -17.87 9.14
N GLY A 68 -0.31 -16.92 10.07
CA GLY A 68 -0.80 -15.55 9.83
C GLY A 68 0.13 -14.70 8.97
N TYR A 69 0.44 -15.17 7.77
CA TYR A 69 1.24 -14.47 6.77
C TYR A 69 0.34 -13.69 5.82
N SER A 70 0.92 -12.70 5.15
CA SER A 70 0.23 -11.91 4.12
C SER A 70 0.95 -12.05 2.79
N LYS A 71 0.21 -12.17 1.69
CA LYS A 71 0.78 -12.15 0.33
C LYS A 71 1.18 -10.74 -0.12
N ILE A 72 2.16 -10.17 0.58
CA ILE A 72 2.64 -8.81 0.35
C ILE A 72 3.25 -8.65 -1.05
N GLY A 73 3.92 -9.69 -1.56
CA GLY A 73 4.49 -9.67 -2.91
C GLY A 73 3.42 -9.47 -3.98
N SER A 74 2.24 -10.07 -3.81
CA SER A 74 1.11 -9.87 -4.74
C SER A 74 0.57 -8.44 -4.69
N ALA A 75 0.46 -7.85 -3.50
CA ALA A 75 0.01 -6.47 -3.32
C ALA A 75 0.99 -5.46 -3.92
N LEU A 76 2.29 -5.67 -3.72
CA LEU A 76 3.34 -4.82 -4.31
C LEU A 76 3.37 -4.87 -5.82
N LYS A 77 3.23 -6.06 -6.42
CA LYS A 77 3.12 -6.21 -7.87
C LYS A 77 1.92 -5.45 -8.43
N LYS A 78 0.75 -5.56 -7.79
CA LYS A 78 -0.46 -4.82 -8.19
C LYS A 78 -0.25 -3.31 -8.09
N SER A 79 0.38 -2.85 -7.01
CA SER A 79 0.67 -1.42 -6.78
C SER A 79 1.65 -0.86 -7.83
N SER A 80 2.74 -1.57 -8.11
CA SER A 80 3.72 -1.18 -9.13
C SER A 80 3.11 -1.18 -10.53
N CYS A 81 2.26 -2.17 -10.84
CA CYS A 81 1.53 -2.23 -12.11
C CYS A 81 0.53 -1.08 -12.26
N PHE A 82 -0.16 -0.69 -11.19
CA PHE A 82 -1.06 0.46 -11.17
C PHE A 82 -0.31 1.76 -11.50
N ILE A 83 0.81 2.02 -10.83
CA ILE A 83 1.66 3.20 -11.09
C ILE A 83 2.16 3.18 -12.53
N ASN A 84 2.66 2.04 -13.01
CA ASN A 84 3.13 1.93 -14.38
C ASN A 84 2.01 2.17 -15.40
N SER A 85 0.81 1.64 -15.15
CA SER A 85 -0.37 1.87 -16.01
C SER A 85 -0.81 3.32 -16.00
N TRP A 86 -0.77 3.99 -14.84
CA TRP A 86 -1.05 5.42 -14.73
C TRP A 86 -0.04 6.24 -15.53
N ASN A 87 1.26 5.94 -15.36
CA ASN A 87 2.34 6.59 -16.09
C ASN A 87 2.17 6.48 -17.61
N LEU A 88 1.82 5.29 -18.11
CA LEU A 88 1.59 5.09 -19.54
C LEU A 88 0.39 5.87 -20.09
N LYS A 89 -0.68 6.02 -19.30
CA LYS A 89 -1.90 6.74 -19.72
C LYS A 89 -1.76 8.25 -19.65
N ASN A 90 -1.03 8.75 -18.64
CA ASN A 90 -0.90 10.17 -18.34
C ASN A 90 0.49 10.71 -18.67
N TYR A 91 1.28 9.97 -19.46
CA TYR A 91 2.65 10.35 -19.81
C TYR A 91 2.71 11.74 -20.43
N ARG A 92 3.45 12.62 -19.77
CA ARG A 92 3.75 13.97 -20.25
C ARG A 92 5.24 14.22 -20.09
N PRO A 93 5.96 14.62 -21.16
CA PRO A 93 7.42 14.78 -21.11
C PRO A 93 7.87 15.91 -20.17
N ASP A 94 6.97 16.84 -19.83
CA ASP A 94 7.17 17.98 -18.94
C ASP A 94 6.72 17.74 -17.49
N VAL A 95 6.01 16.64 -17.21
CA VAL A 95 5.49 16.32 -15.87
C VAL A 95 6.17 15.08 -15.33
N THR A 96 6.97 15.24 -14.28
CA THR A 96 7.51 14.13 -13.52
C THR A 96 6.50 13.66 -12.49
N LEU A 97 6.06 12.41 -12.58
CA LEU A 97 5.21 11.82 -11.55
C LEU A 97 6.05 11.46 -10.34
N ASN A 98 5.74 12.06 -9.19
CA ASN A 98 6.27 11.60 -7.92
C ASN A 98 5.39 10.47 -7.37
N SER A 99 5.81 9.22 -7.58
CA SER A 99 5.11 8.02 -7.12
C SER A 99 5.76 7.44 -5.88
N ARG A 100 4.93 7.11 -4.88
CA ARG A 100 5.35 6.53 -3.62
C ARG A 100 4.39 5.43 -3.21
N ILE A 101 4.93 4.30 -2.75
CA ILE A 101 4.17 3.18 -2.19
C ILE A 101 4.41 3.17 -0.69
N MET A 102 3.34 3.23 0.09
CA MET A 102 3.39 3.12 1.55
C MET A 102 2.85 1.76 1.98
N ILE A 103 3.66 1.00 2.70
CA ILE A 103 3.33 -0.35 3.17
C ILE A 103 3.04 -0.31 4.66
N PHE A 104 1.92 -0.90 5.05
CA PHE A 104 1.54 -1.13 6.43
C PHE A 104 1.49 -2.64 6.67
N GLN A 105 2.46 -3.16 7.43
CA GLN A 105 2.56 -4.60 7.69
C GLN A 105 2.33 -4.89 9.17
N ALA A 106 1.35 -5.75 9.47
CA ALA A 106 1.06 -6.25 10.81
C ALA A 106 1.30 -7.77 10.94
N SER A 107 1.64 -8.43 9.85
CA SER A 107 1.94 -9.87 9.73
C SER A 107 3.45 -10.13 9.76
N SER A 108 3.83 -11.38 10.02
CA SER A 108 5.21 -11.83 9.88
C SER A 108 5.58 -12.04 8.41
N ASP A 109 6.88 -11.92 8.10
CA ASP A 109 7.40 -12.17 6.75
C ASP A 109 7.19 -13.63 6.33
N ASN A 110 6.84 -13.82 5.06
CA ASN A 110 6.77 -15.13 4.42
C ASN A 110 7.94 -15.32 3.45
N ASN A 111 8.68 -16.41 3.61
CA ASN A 111 9.81 -16.73 2.74
C ASN A 111 9.39 -16.95 1.28
N ASP A 112 8.17 -17.47 1.04
CA ASP A 112 7.68 -17.72 -0.31
C ASP A 112 7.48 -16.43 -1.12
N ASP A 113 7.26 -15.31 -0.44
CA ASP A 113 7.06 -14.00 -1.07
C ASP A 113 8.39 -13.28 -1.38
N TYR A 114 9.54 -13.79 -0.91
CA TYR A 114 10.84 -13.12 -1.06
C TYR A 114 11.13 -12.69 -2.50
N TYR A 115 11.09 -13.63 -3.45
CA TYR A 115 11.36 -13.33 -4.87
C TYR A 115 10.31 -12.40 -5.47
N SER A 116 9.06 -12.51 -5.02
CA SER A 116 7.95 -11.68 -5.47
C SER A 116 8.16 -10.22 -5.07
N VAL A 117 8.59 -9.99 -3.83
CA VAL A 117 8.92 -8.69 -3.27
C VAL A 117 10.17 -8.11 -3.94
N VAL A 118 11.26 -8.89 -4.04
CA VAL A 118 12.53 -8.43 -4.65
C VAL A 118 12.33 -8.00 -6.10
N ASN A 119 11.58 -8.75 -6.90
CA ASN A 119 11.26 -8.35 -8.27
C ASN A 119 10.46 -7.03 -8.32
N SER A 120 9.58 -6.81 -7.34
CA SER A 120 8.81 -5.58 -7.23
C SER A 120 9.68 -4.39 -6.82
N ILE A 121 10.67 -4.59 -5.93
CA ILE A 121 11.66 -3.57 -5.58
C ILE A 121 12.41 -3.12 -6.83
N PHE A 122 12.94 -4.05 -7.64
CA PHE A 122 13.66 -3.70 -8.86
C PHE A 122 12.79 -2.95 -9.88
N ALA A 123 11.52 -3.33 -10.01
CA ALA A 123 10.56 -2.60 -10.84
C ALA A 123 10.32 -1.17 -10.33
N CYS A 124 10.21 -1.00 -9.01
CA CYS A 124 10.03 0.31 -8.38
C CYS A 124 11.28 1.19 -8.55
N GLN A 125 12.48 0.65 -8.33
CA GLN A 125 13.74 1.37 -8.56
C GLN A 125 13.85 1.87 -10.01
N LYS A 126 13.54 1.01 -10.99
CA LYS A 126 13.58 1.39 -12.41
C LYS A 126 12.61 2.54 -12.74
N ASN A 127 11.46 2.57 -12.07
CA ASN A 127 10.43 3.57 -12.27
C ASN A 127 10.54 4.76 -11.30
N SER A 128 11.63 4.87 -10.54
CA SER A 128 11.83 5.90 -9.51
C SER A 128 10.68 5.99 -8.49
N VAL A 129 10.10 4.84 -8.13
CA VAL A 129 9.05 4.72 -7.11
C VAL A 129 9.69 4.42 -5.76
N VAL A 130 9.45 5.30 -4.79
CA VAL A 130 9.93 5.15 -3.41
C VAL A 130 8.98 4.23 -2.64
N ILE A 131 9.53 3.33 -1.81
CA ILE A 131 8.74 2.44 -0.94
C ILE A 131 9.02 2.78 0.53
N ASP A 132 8.01 3.31 1.21
CA ASP A 132 8.02 3.49 2.66
C ASP A 132 7.29 2.34 3.33
N SER A 133 7.72 1.99 4.53
CA SER A 133 7.17 0.84 5.23
C SER A 133 7.08 1.06 6.74
N ILE A 134 5.95 0.66 7.29
CA ILE A 134 5.71 0.61 8.73
C ILE A 134 5.45 -0.83 9.16
N MET A 135 6.19 -1.28 10.16
CA MET A 135 6.00 -2.58 10.81
C MET A 135 5.27 -2.44 12.14
N PHE A 136 4.09 -3.05 12.23
CA PHE A 136 3.22 -3.14 13.43
C PHE A 136 3.43 -4.46 14.18
N ASN A 137 4.67 -4.88 14.37
CA ASN A 137 4.98 -6.11 15.07
C ASN A 137 6.22 -5.91 15.96
N LYS A 138 6.42 -6.82 16.91
CA LYS A 138 7.61 -6.83 17.78
C LYS A 138 8.87 -7.16 16.99
N GLN A 139 8.75 -8.01 15.98
CA GLN A 139 9.85 -8.44 15.13
C GLN A 139 10.02 -7.50 13.93
N ASP A 140 11.27 -7.22 13.58
CA ASP A 140 11.60 -6.49 12.37
C ASP A 140 11.35 -7.35 11.13
N SER A 141 11.01 -6.68 10.02
CA SER A 141 10.91 -7.30 8.70
C SER A 141 12.16 -6.95 7.91
N ILE A 142 13.00 -7.95 7.66
CA ILE A 142 14.23 -7.77 6.87
C ILE A 142 13.84 -7.43 5.43
N LEU A 143 12.75 -8.01 4.93
CA LEU A 143 12.22 -7.74 3.59
C LEU A 143 11.87 -6.26 3.44
N LEU A 144 11.09 -5.70 4.36
CA LEU A 144 10.67 -4.30 4.29
C LEU A 144 11.82 -3.33 4.48
N GLN A 145 12.77 -3.65 5.38
CA GLN A 145 13.99 -2.87 5.52
C GLN A 145 14.78 -2.79 4.20
N GLN A 146 14.88 -3.91 3.48
CA GLN A 146 15.50 -3.94 2.15
C GLN A 146 14.68 -3.15 1.13
N CYS A 147 13.35 -3.26 1.13
CA CYS A 147 12.47 -2.49 0.26
C CYS A 147 12.75 -0.99 0.39
N SER A 148 12.68 -0.47 1.61
CA SER A 148 12.84 0.95 1.88
C SER A 148 14.27 1.41 1.62
N TYR A 149 15.29 0.66 2.06
CA TYR A 149 16.68 1.01 1.79
C TYR A 149 17.00 1.08 0.30
N LEU A 150 16.61 0.08 -0.50
CA LEU A 150 16.94 0.02 -1.92
C LEU A 150 16.17 1.07 -2.76
N THR A 151 14.96 1.44 -2.34
CA THR A 151 14.15 2.45 -3.04
C THR A 151 14.30 3.85 -2.48
N ASN A 152 15.22 4.04 -1.53
CA ASN A 152 15.49 5.31 -0.85
C ASN A 152 14.26 5.86 -0.10
N GLY A 153 13.44 4.97 0.46
CA GLY A 153 12.32 5.25 1.34
C GLY A 153 12.65 5.01 2.82
N ILE A 154 11.64 5.14 3.67
CA ILE A 154 11.79 5.11 5.13
C ILE A 154 11.15 3.85 5.70
N TYR A 155 11.89 3.14 6.55
CA TYR A 155 11.40 2.03 7.37
C TYR A 155 11.22 2.49 8.81
N THR A 156 10.01 2.31 9.36
CA THR A 156 9.73 2.55 10.79
C THR A 156 9.07 1.34 11.40
N LYS A 157 9.48 0.98 12.63
CA LYS A 157 8.78 0.00 13.45
C LYS A 157 8.19 0.73 14.64
N THR A 158 6.87 0.70 14.77
CA THR A 158 6.18 1.33 15.90
C THR A 158 4.85 0.63 16.16
N LEU A 159 4.47 0.59 17.43
CA LEU A 159 3.12 0.20 17.87
C LEU A 159 2.33 1.42 18.37
N ASP A 160 2.98 2.59 18.48
CA ASP A 160 2.41 3.79 19.05
C ASP A 160 1.70 4.60 17.98
N ARG A 161 0.40 4.85 18.21
CA ARG A 161 -0.45 5.56 17.23
C ARG A 161 0.04 6.96 16.90
N GLU A 162 0.62 7.65 17.87
CA GLU A 162 1.16 9.00 17.68
C GLU A 162 2.36 8.98 16.71
N GLU A 163 3.24 7.99 16.82
CA GLU A 163 4.37 7.84 15.92
C GLU A 163 3.92 7.52 14.49
N ILE A 164 2.86 6.72 14.32
CA ILE A 164 2.27 6.45 13.00
C ILE A 164 1.76 7.73 12.35
N VAL A 165 1.03 8.54 13.12
CA VAL A 165 0.46 9.80 12.63
C VAL A 165 1.59 10.77 12.27
N ASN A 166 2.62 10.88 13.12
CA ASN A 166 3.79 11.71 12.84
C ASN A 166 4.53 11.25 11.60
N PHE A 167 4.74 9.94 11.43
CA PHE A 167 5.35 9.36 10.23
C PHE A 167 4.55 9.72 8.97
N LEU A 168 3.23 9.52 9.01
CA LEU A 168 2.35 9.85 7.90
C LEU A 168 2.36 11.34 7.55
N PHE A 169 2.52 12.24 8.54
CA PHE A 169 2.67 13.67 8.26
C PHE A 169 4.03 14.02 7.68
N MET A 170 5.13 13.46 8.23
CA MET A 170 6.50 13.75 7.78
C MET A 170 6.76 13.30 6.34
N ASP A 171 6.20 12.16 5.92
CA ASP A 171 6.33 11.65 4.55
C ASP A 171 5.71 12.58 3.48
N ASN A 172 4.82 13.50 3.86
CA ASN A 172 4.17 14.43 2.93
C ASN A 172 4.96 15.75 2.71
N TYR A 173 6.05 15.98 3.46
CA TYR A 173 6.83 17.22 3.41
C TYR A 173 8.25 17.08 2.83
N CYS A 174 8.64 15.88 2.40
CA CYS A 174 9.97 15.60 1.83
C CYS A 174 9.89 15.21 0.35
#